data_AF-A0AAW0ARR1-F1
#
_entry.id   AF-A0AAW0ARR1-F1
#
_cell.length_a   1.000
_cell.length_b   1.000
_cell.length_c   1.000
_cell.angle_alpha   90.00
_cell.angle_beta   90.00
_cell.angle_gamma   90.00
#
_symmetry.space_group_name_H-M   'P 1'
#
loop_
_entity.id
_entity.type
_entity.pdbx_description
1 polymer ?
#
loop_
_entity_poly.entity_id
_entity_poly.type
_entity_poly.pdbx_seq_one_letter_code
_entity_poly.pdbx_strand_id
1 'polypeptide(L)'
;MVPSIYGFPDPLSTTPESEYWQCLRPRPQHTASLYYPPPPLFPGNALFNSLQHPLPIHSVRLPGPLIPMTVNVVPLRAAQQNNNSAERNQLNLARIEHGQDTRTTVMIKNIPNRISDKELMAHIDNVCPRKIDFLYLRMDLRTGRNAGYAFVNFITVQDLMHFAKAKLGEKWNMVLSEKVLQMSYADYQGKKALVGKFRNSCIMDKQLSWQPKIFYSDGPKQGLPEPFPEPTRLRVYPGRQ
;
A
#
# COMPACT_ATOMS: atom_id res chain seq x y z
N MET A 1 -40.08 -3.83 37.20
CA MET A 1 -40.74 -4.24 35.94
C MET A 1 -40.76 -3.03 35.01
N VAL A 2 -39.97 -3.09 33.91
CA VAL A 2 -39.95 -2.34 32.60
C VAL A 2 -40.22 -0.81 32.55
N PRO A 3 -39.69 -0.01 31.56
CA PRO A 3 -39.03 -0.37 30.29
C PRO A 3 -37.75 0.46 29.92
N SER A 4 -37.35 0.30 28.65
CA SER A 4 -36.12 0.67 27.93
C SER A 4 -36.20 2.00 27.15
N ILE A 5 -35.06 2.41 26.56
CA ILE A 5 -34.83 3.19 25.31
C ILE A 5 -34.30 4.64 25.42
N TYR A 6 -33.44 4.96 24.44
CA TYR A 6 -32.78 6.20 23.98
C TYR A 6 -31.32 6.38 24.45
N GLY A 7 -30.29 6.43 23.61
CA GLY A 7 -30.21 6.50 22.14
C GLY A 7 -29.04 7.40 21.76
N PHE A 8 -27.88 6.83 21.43
CA PHE A 8 -26.73 7.57 20.88
C PHE A 8 -26.91 7.71 19.36
N PRO A 9 -26.71 8.90 18.77
CA PRO A 9 -26.73 9.06 17.32
C PRO A 9 -25.39 8.65 16.70
N ASP A 10 -25.47 7.81 15.67
CA ASP A 10 -24.44 7.60 14.65
C ASP A 10 -24.21 8.89 13.84
N PRO A 11 -22.96 9.21 13.48
CA PRO A 11 -22.67 9.92 12.26
C PRO A 11 -21.90 9.01 11.31
N LEU A 12 -22.62 8.46 10.33
CA LEU A 12 -22.06 8.01 9.07
C LEU A 12 -21.41 9.20 8.36
N SER A 13 -20.11 9.43 8.60
CA SER A 13 -19.27 10.18 7.66
C SER A 13 -18.70 9.20 6.65
N THR A 14 -19.38 9.08 5.52
CA THR A 14 -18.94 8.33 4.34
C THR A 14 -17.70 9.02 3.78
N THR A 15 -16.50 8.61 4.19
CA THR A 15 -15.27 8.99 3.50
C THR A 15 -15.04 8.07 2.29
N PRO A 16 -14.39 8.54 1.21
CA PRO A 16 -14.13 7.73 0.00
C PRO A 16 -13.16 6.56 0.20
N GLU A 17 -12.71 6.27 1.43
CA GLU A 17 -11.69 5.26 1.72
C GLU A 17 -12.25 3.81 1.77
N SER A 18 -13.58 3.65 1.67
CA SER A 18 -14.23 2.33 1.71
C SER A 18 -14.01 1.45 0.47
N GLU A 19 -13.49 2.02 -0.63
CA GLU A 19 -13.20 1.27 -1.86
C GLU A 19 -11.87 0.50 -1.84
N TYR A 20 -10.98 0.80 -0.89
CA TYR A 20 -9.63 0.20 -0.88
C TYR A 20 -9.59 -1.26 -0.39
N TRP A 21 -10.68 -1.77 0.19
CA TRP A 21 -10.70 -3.09 0.87
C TRP A 21 -11.84 -4.02 0.47
N GLN A 22 -12.61 -3.68 -0.56
CA GLN A 22 -13.65 -4.57 -1.10
C GLN A 22 -13.04 -5.51 -2.14
N CYS A 23 -12.56 -6.68 -1.71
CA CYS A 23 -12.43 -7.79 -2.63
C CYS A 23 -13.86 -8.21 -3.03
N LEU A 24 -14.20 -7.96 -4.30
CA LEU A 24 -15.48 -8.21 -5.00
C LEU A 24 -16.47 -7.05 -5.01
N ARG A 25 -16.15 -5.99 -5.75
CA ARG A 25 -17.12 -5.49 -6.74
C ARG A 25 -16.54 -5.69 -8.13
N PRO A 26 -17.23 -6.35 -9.07
CA PRO A 26 -16.98 -6.08 -10.48
C PRO A 26 -17.18 -4.57 -10.67
N ARG A 27 -16.25 -3.90 -11.36
CA ARG A 27 -16.60 -2.57 -11.91
C ARG A 27 -17.90 -2.76 -12.70
N PRO A 28 -18.90 -1.86 -12.59
CA PRO A 28 -19.99 -1.85 -13.55
C PRO A 28 -19.34 -1.77 -14.93
N GLN A 29 -19.60 -2.77 -15.75
CA GLN A 29 -19.27 -2.70 -17.16
C GLN A 29 -20.17 -1.61 -17.72
N HIS A 30 -19.66 -0.39 -17.83
CA HIS A 30 -20.23 0.55 -18.76
C HIS A 30 -20.04 -0.08 -20.14
N THR A 31 -21.11 -0.69 -20.65
CA THR A 31 -21.32 -0.86 -22.08
C THR A 31 -21.49 0.53 -22.68
N ALA A 32 -20.39 1.27 -22.79
CA ALA A 32 -20.29 2.40 -23.69
C ALA A 32 -19.42 1.93 -24.84
N SER A 33 -20.08 1.57 -25.94
CA SER A 33 -19.47 1.37 -27.25
C SER A 33 -18.68 2.64 -27.59
N LEU A 34 -17.36 2.61 -27.43
CA LEU A 34 -16.48 3.66 -27.93
C LEU A 34 -16.16 3.32 -29.39
N TYR A 35 -17.00 3.82 -30.28
CA TYR A 35 -16.72 3.93 -31.69
C TYR A 35 -15.53 4.89 -31.87
N TYR A 36 -14.35 4.35 -32.17
CA TYR A 36 -13.20 5.16 -32.59
C TYR A 36 -13.35 5.45 -34.09
N PRO A 37 -13.52 6.72 -34.52
CA PRO A 37 -13.43 7.04 -35.94
C PRO A 37 -11.97 6.89 -36.42
N PRO A 38 -11.74 6.40 -37.65
CA PRO A 38 -10.40 6.31 -38.22
C PRO A 38 -9.81 7.71 -38.50
N PRO A 39 -8.48 7.86 -38.46
CA PRO A 39 -7.81 9.13 -38.76
C PRO A 39 -8.00 9.52 -40.24
N PRO A 40 -8.05 10.84 -40.57
CA PRO A 40 -8.21 11.30 -41.94
C PRO A 40 -6.96 10.98 -42.76
N LEU A 41 -7.18 10.29 -43.89
CA LEU A 41 -6.21 10.13 -44.96
C LEU A 41 -6.11 11.46 -45.72
N PHE A 42 -4.90 12.04 -45.79
CA PHE A 42 -4.58 13.07 -46.78
C PHE A 42 -3.66 12.49 -47.85
N PRO A 43 -3.83 12.88 -49.13
CA PRO A 43 -3.19 12.22 -50.26
C PRO A 43 -1.74 12.67 -50.44
N GLY A 44 -0.89 11.76 -50.90
CA GLY A 44 0.53 12.00 -51.18
C GLY A 44 0.78 12.91 -52.38
N ASN A 45 2.02 13.38 -52.52
CA ASN A 45 3.01 12.71 -53.36
C ASN A 45 4.33 13.51 -53.44
N ALA A 46 5.39 12.74 -53.66
CA ALA A 46 6.57 13.02 -54.47
C ALA A 46 7.71 13.91 -53.91
N LEU A 47 8.87 13.23 -53.80
CA LEU A 47 10.19 13.59 -54.33
C LEU A 47 10.83 14.91 -53.85
N PHE A 48 12.03 14.85 -53.26
CA PHE A 48 13.29 15.26 -53.92
C PHE A 48 14.48 15.26 -52.92
N ASN A 49 15.69 15.23 -53.49
CA ASN A 49 17.02 15.02 -52.92
C ASN A 49 17.52 16.06 -51.89
N SER A 50 18.40 15.55 -51.01
CA SER A 50 19.73 16.07 -50.60
C SER A 50 20.18 17.47 -51.09
N LEU A 51 20.58 18.36 -50.16
CA LEU A 51 21.87 19.10 -50.09
C LEU A 51 21.83 20.38 -49.20
N GLN A 52 22.83 20.48 -48.31
CA GLN A 52 23.66 21.65 -47.88
C GLN A 52 23.08 23.07 -47.54
N HIS A 53 23.35 23.49 -46.28
CA HIS A 53 23.83 24.81 -45.76
C HIS A 53 23.02 26.14 -46.03
N PRO A 54 23.41 27.32 -45.48
CA PRO A 54 22.99 27.89 -44.18
C PRO A 54 22.26 29.27 -44.29
N LEU A 55 21.93 29.86 -43.12
CA LEU A 55 21.18 31.13 -42.83
C LEU A 55 21.45 32.35 -43.75
N PRO A 56 20.54 33.35 -43.80
CA PRO A 56 20.80 34.57 -43.01
C PRO A 56 19.58 35.33 -42.42
N ILE A 57 19.92 36.19 -41.46
CA ILE A 57 19.17 37.21 -40.71
C ILE A 57 18.41 38.18 -41.63
N HIS A 58 17.19 38.61 -41.29
CA HIS A 58 16.69 39.99 -41.54
C HIS A 58 15.59 40.37 -40.52
N SER A 59 15.75 41.57 -39.95
CA SER A 59 14.88 42.21 -38.96
C SER A 59 13.69 42.89 -39.63
N VAL A 60 12.45 42.71 -39.14
CA VAL A 60 11.35 43.66 -39.37
C VAL A 60 10.40 43.74 -38.15
N ARG A 61 10.59 44.82 -37.38
CA ARG A 61 9.64 45.77 -36.76
C ARG A 61 8.14 45.42 -36.64
N LEU A 62 7.64 45.45 -35.39
CA LEU A 62 6.23 45.52 -34.93
C LEU A 62 5.50 46.81 -35.41
N PRO A 63 4.15 46.85 -35.47
CA PRO A 63 3.40 47.38 -34.31
C PRO A 63 1.99 46.76 -34.09
N GLY A 64 1.55 46.63 -32.84
CA GLY A 64 0.12 46.39 -32.53
C GLY A 64 -0.13 46.08 -31.05
N PRO A 65 -1.23 46.59 -30.43
CA PRO A 65 -1.22 47.04 -29.05
C PRO A 65 -1.62 46.00 -27.99
N LEU A 66 -1.28 46.38 -26.76
CA LEU A 66 -1.43 45.71 -25.48
C LEU A 66 -2.88 45.28 -25.17
N ILE A 67 -3.05 44.01 -24.78
CA ILE A 67 -4.19 43.54 -23.98
C ILE A 67 -3.60 42.99 -22.68
N PRO A 68 -3.90 43.56 -21.50
CA PRO A 68 -3.46 42.97 -20.24
C PRO A 68 -4.29 41.70 -19.99
N MET A 69 -3.75 40.54 -20.35
CA MET A 69 -4.26 39.27 -19.84
C MET A 69 -3.88 39.20 -18.36
N THR A 70 -4.86 39.44 -17.50
CA THR A 70 -4.71 39.20 -16.07
C THR A 70 -4.37 37.72 -15.92
N VAL A 71 -3.13 37.40 -15.55
CA VAL A 71 -2.82 36.05 -15.07
C VAL A 71 -3.51 35.96 -13.71
N ASN A 72 -4.73 35.43 -13.71
CA ASN A 72 -5.28 34.85 -12.50
C ASN A 72 -4.35 33.70 -12.15
N VAL A 73 -3.34 34.02 -11.32
CA VAL A 73 -2.64 33.02 -10.52
C VAL A 73 -3.72 32.50 -9.57
N VAL A 74 -4.48 31.53 -10.05
CA VAL A 74 -5.26 30.67 -9.18
C VAL A 74 -4.20 30.05 -8.28
N PRO A 75 -4.21 30.31 -6.96
CA PRO A 75 -3.32 29.57 -6.08
C PRO A 75 -3.71 28.11 -6.33
N LEU A 76 -2.74 27.32 -6.80
CA LEU A 76 -2.82 25.88 -6.75
C LEU A 76 -3.12 25.59 -5.28
N ARG A 77 -4.41 25.37 -4.96
CA ARG A 77 -4.85 25.04 -3.61
C ARG A 77 -4.08 23.79 -3.29
N ALA A 78 -3.03 23.98 -2.51
CA ALA A 78 -2.16 22.94 -2.03
C ALA A 78 -3.07 21.84 -1.50
N ALA A 79 -2.78 20.62 -1.91
CA ALA A 79 -3.32 19.42 -1.29
C ALA A 79 -3.00 19.48 0.22
N GLN A 80 -3.85 20.14 1.00
CA GLN A 80 -3.77 20.24 2.45
C GLN A 80 -4.64 19.17 3.12
N GLN A 81 -4.90 18.07 2.42
CA GLN A 81 -5.45 16.88 3.02
C GLN A 81 -4.42 15.77 2.86
N ASN A 82 -3.85 15.37 4.01
CA ASN A 82 -3.17 14.09 4.30
C ASN A 82 -1.68 14.09 4.72
N ASN A 83 -1.11 15.17 5.26
CA ASN A 83 0.24 15.12 5.87
C ASN A 83 0.28 14.57 7.31
N ASN A 84 -0.81 14.73 8.07
CA ASN A 84 -0.81 14.41 9.51
C ASN A 84 -0.73 12.89 9.80
N SER A 85 -1.40 12.08 8.97
CA SER A 85 -1.45 10.61 9.09
C SER A 85 -0.10 9.98 8.73
N ALA A 86 0.53 10.51 7.68
CA ALA A 86 1.82 10.03 7.20
C ALA A 86 2.92 10.25 8.24
N GLU A 87 2.94 11.42 8.89
CA GLU A 87 3.89 11.73 9.98
C GLU A 87 3.69 10.85 11.21
N ARG A 88 2.43 10.62 11.64
CA ARG A 88 2.12 9.80 12.81
C ARG A 88 2.60 8.35 12.69
N ASN A 89 2.62 7.84 11.46
CA ASN A 89 3.03 6.47 11.16
C ASN A 89 4.51 6.35 10.76
N GLN A 90 5.29 7.43 10.78
CA GLN A 90 6.74 7.33 10.56
C GLN A 90 7.41 6.58 11.71
N LEU A 91 8.30 5.66 11.35
CA LEU A 91 9.14 4.93 12.30
C LEU A 91 10.32 5.81 12.70
N ASN A 92 10.31 6.30 13.94
CA ASN A 92 11.40 7.09 14.49
C ASN A 92 12.18 6.27 15.54
N LEU A 93 13.41 5.87 15.19
CA LEU A 93 14.24 5.01 16.03
C LEU A 93 14.67 5.68 17.34
N ALA A 94 14.93 7.00 17.33
CA ALA A 94 15.32 7.72 18.55
C ALA A 94 14.18 7.71 19.58
N ARG A 95 12.92 7.83 19.14
CA ARG A 95 11.75 7.75 20.04
C ARG A 95 11.60 6.37 20.66
N ILE A 96 11.95 5.31 19.92
CA ILE A 96 11.98 3.94 20.45
C ILE A 96 13.10 3.79 21.49
N GLU A 97 14.31 4.29 21.19
CA GLU A 97 15.45 4.24 22.12
C GLU A 97 15.18 4.94 23.45
N HIS A 98 14.50 6.09 23.41
CA HIS A 98 14.09 6.82 24.59
C HIS A 98 12.81 6.28 25.26
N GLY A 99 12.25 5.18 24.77
CA GLY A 99 11.04 4.55 25.34
C GLY A 99 9.74 5.34 25.15
N GLN A 100 9.73 6.33 24.24
CA GLN A 100 8.55 7.17 23.96
C GLN A 100 7.58 6.51 22.96
N ASP A 101 8.04 5.49 22.23
CA ASP A 101 7.24 4.74 21.29
C ASP A 101 7.34 3.25 21.59
N THR A 102 6.21 2.65 21.96
CA THR A 102 6.11 1.25 22.37
C THR A 102 5.38 0.38 21.36
N ARG A 103 5.18 0.90 20.14
CA ARG A 103 4.52 0.18 19.05
C ARG A 103 5.42 -0.93 18.51
N THR A 104 4.84 -2.10 18.25
CA THR A 104 5.57 -3.30 17.81
C THR A 104 5.20 -3.75 16.40
N THR A 105 4.14 -3.18 15.81
CA THR A 105 3.67 -3.58 14.48
C THR A 105 4.10 -2.58 13.42
N VAL A 106 4.72 -3.10 12.36
CA VAL A 106 5.16 -2.31 11.22
C VAL A 106 4.60 -2.84 9.90
N MET A 107 4.44 -1.92 8.96
CA MET A 107 4.25 -2.19 7.55
C MET A 107 5.61 -2.13 6.87
N ILE A 108 6.13 -3.28 6.46
CA ILE A 108 7.32 -3.36 5.61
C ILE A 108 6.89 -3.08 4.18
N LYS A 109 7.54 -2.11 3.54
CA LYS A 109 7.22 -1.59 2.21
C LYS A 109 8.36 -1.86 1.24
N ASN A 110 8.03 -1.72 -0.04
CA ASN A 110 8.94 -1.89 -1.17
C ASN A 110 9.56 -3.30 -1.24
N ILE A 111 8.74 -4.32 -0.95
CA ILE A 111 9.14 -5.72 -1.06
C ILE A 111 9.22 -6.11 -2.56
N PRO A 112 10.27 -6.80 -3.02
CA PRO A 112 10.32 -7.35 -4.38
C PRO A 112 9.17 -8.31 -4.65
N ASN A 113 8.48 -8.15 -5.78
CA ASN A 113 7.22 -8.85 -6.08
C ASN A 113 7.37 -10.38 -6.23
N ARG A 114 8.61 -10.87 -6.35
CA ARG A 114 8.95 -12.30 -6.45
C ARG A 114 9.16 -12.96 -5.09
N ILE A 115 9.34 -12.19 -4.02
CA ILE A 115 9.51 -12.73 -2.67
C ILE A 115 8.21 -13.40 -2.22
N SER A 116 8.34 -14.63 -1.75
CA SER A 116 7.32 -15.40 -1.06
C SER A 116 7.25 -15.05 0.43
N ASP A 117 6.14 -15.43 1.06
CA ASP A 117 5.95 -15.35 2.50
C ASP A 117 7.02 -16.10 3.30
N LYS A 118 7.52 -17.24 2.78
CA LYS A 118 8.61 -18.02 3.37
C LYS A 118 9.97 -17.32 3.27
N GLU A 119 10.29 -16.76 2.11
CA GLU A 119 11.55 -16.02 1.91
C GLU A 119 11.57 -14.73 2.74
N LEU A 120 10.43 -14.03 2.84
CA LEU A 120 10.32 -12.87 3.72
C LEU A 120 10.52 -13.27 5.19
N MET A 121 9.93 -14.38 5.63
CA MET A 121 10.13 -14.91 6.97
C MET A 121 11.61 -15.23 7.23
N ALA A 122 12.27 -15.94 6.31
CA ALA A 122 13.70 -16.24 6.40
C ALA A 122 14.56 -14.96 6.44
N HIS A 123 14.19 -13.93 5.68
CA HIS A 123 14.88 -12.64 5.70
C HIS A 123 14.80 -11.96 7.08
N ILE A 124 13.65 -12.05 7.75
CA ILE A 124 13.45 -11.54 9.11
C ILE A 124 14.21 -12.41 10.12
N ASP A 125 14.11 -13.74 10.01
CA ASP A 125 14.75 -14.69 10.93
C ASP A 125 16.29 -14.59 10.92
N ASN A 126 16.90 -14.18 9.80
CA ASN A 126 18.34 -13.92 9.72
C ASN A 126 18.83 -12.81 10.67
N VAL A 127 17.95 -11.90 11.09
CA VAL A 127 18.29 -10.80 11.99
C VAL A 127 17.64 -11.00 13.35
N CYS A 128 16.38 -11.43 13.37
CA CYS A 128 15.56 -11.55 14.57
C CYS A 128 14.86 -12.92 14.62
N PRO A 129 15.60 -14.01 14.88
CA PRO A 129 15.05 -15.36 14.82
C PRO A 129 13.98 -15.58 15.88
N ARG A 130 12.79 -16.04 15.47
CA ARG A 130 11.67 -16.33 16.38
C ARG A 130 11.22 -15.12 17.23
N LYS A 131 11.39 -13.90 16.72
CA LYS A 131 11.03 -12.64 17.41
C LYS A 131 9.77 -11.95 16.88
N ILE A 132 9.03 -12.62 16.01
CA ILE A 132 7.76 -12.14 15.47
C ILE A 132 6.62 -13.07 15.87
N ASP A 133 5.43 -12.51 16.03
CA ASP A 133 4.22 -13.26 16.39
C ASP A 133 3.06 -13.08 15.39
N PHE A 134 3.26 -12.24 14.36
CA PHE A 134 2.35 -12.06 13.25
C PHE A 134 3.12 -11.71 11.97
N LEU A 135 2.77 -12.34 10.84
CA LEU A 135 3.29 -12.04 9.51
C LEU A 135 2.17 -12.15 8.48
N TYR A 136 1.97 -11.11 7.68
CA TYR A 136 1.08 -11.15 6.52
C TYR A 136 1.69 -10.43 5.32
N LEU A 137 2.10 -11.21 4.32
CA LEU A 137 2.50 -10.70 3.02
C LEU A 137 1.26 -10.53 2.15
N ARG A 138 0.97 -9.30 1.70
CA ARG A 138 -0.20 -9.06 0.86
C ARG A 138 0.05 -9.60 -0.54
N MET A 139 -0.86 -10.44 -1.02
CA MET A 139 -0.87 -10.93 -2.39
C MET A 139 -1.89 -10.15 -3.24
N ASP A 140 -1.49 -9.83 -4.46
CA ASP A 140 -2.40 -9.37 -5.51
C ASP A 140 -3.11 -10.59 -6.10
N LEU A 141 -4.42 -10.66 -5.88
CA LEU A 141 -5.26 -11.79 -6.31
C LEU A 141 -5.33 -11.96 -7.83
N ARG A 142 -5.04 -10.90 -8.60
CA ARG A 142 -5.09 -10.93 -10.06
C ARG A 142 -3.79 -11.46 -10.65
N THR A 143 -2.65 -11.00 -10.13
CA THR A 143 -1.32 -11.35 -10.68
C THR A 143 -0.68 -12.54 -9.96
N GLY A 144 -1.18 -12.93 -8.79
CA GLY A 144 -0.62 -13.98 -7.95
C GLY A 144 0.74 -13.62 -7.32
N ARG A 145 1.18 -12.36 -7.46
CA ARG A 145 2.44 -11.85 -6.89
C ARG A 145 2.16 -11.02 -5.65
N ASN A 146 3.19 -10.72 -4.85
CA ASN A 146 2.98 -9.85 -3.71
C ASN A 146 2.74 -8.39 -4.15
N ALA A 147 1.97 -7.65 -3.35
CA ALA A 147 1.61 -6.25 -3.59
C ALA A 147 2.72 -5.26 -3.19
N GLY A 148 3.92 -5.75 -2.83
CA GLY A 148 5.05 -4.93 -2.43
C GLY A 148 5.08 -4.49 -0.97
N TYR A 149 4.20 -5.05 -0.12
CA TYR A 149 4.19 -4.76 1.31
C TYR A 149 3.70 -5.94 2.16
N ALA A 150 4.10 -5.92 3.43
CA ALA A 150 3.69 -6.89 4.44
C ALA A 150 3.45 -6.21 5.80
N PHE A 151 2.62 -6.83 6.62
CA PHE A 151 2.44 -6.47 8.02
C PHE A 151 3.17 -7.48 8.90
N VAL A 152 3.98 -6.96 9.83
CA VAL A 152 4.77 -7.76 10.77
C VAL A 152 4.57 -7.21 12.17
N ASN A 153 4.26 -8.08 13.13
CA ASN A 153 4.31 -7.73 14.55
C ASN A 153 5.51 -8.40 15.20
N PHE A 154 6.37 -7.58 15.80
CA PHE A 154 7.45 -8.06 16.65
C PHE A 154 6.91 -8.36 18.06
N ILE A 155 7.52 -9.32 18.75
CA ILE A 155 7.14 -9.67 20.12
C ILE A 155 7.51 -8.54 21.07
N THR A 156 8.71 -7.95 20.89
CA THR A 156 9.15 -6.80 21.67
C THR A 156 9.54 -5.63 20.77
N VAL A 157 9.46 -4.42 21.35
CA VAL A 157 9.90 -3.18 20.69
C VAL A 157 11.40 -3.21 20.42
N GLN A 158 12.18 -3.88 21.27
CA GLN A 158 13.63 -4.03 21.12
C GLN A 158 13.97 -4.88 19.89
N ASP A 159 13.22 -5.96 19.64
CA ASP A 159 13.40 -6.78 18.45
C ASP A 159 13.08 -5.98 17.17
N LEU A 160 12.00 -5.18 17.18
CA LEU A 160 11.69 -4.25 16.09
C LEU A 160 12.83 -3.26 15.85
N MET A 161 13.36 -2.66 16.91
CA MET A 161 14.46 -1.69 16.82
C MET A 161 15.72 -2.35 16.24
N HIS A 162 16.05 -3.57 16.69
CA HIS A 162 17.20 -4.31 16.18
C HIS A 162 17.05 -4.60 14.68
N PHE A 163 15.87 -5.08 14.26
CA PHE A 163 15.56 -5.29 12.85
C PHE A 163 15.66 -3.99 12.04
N ALA A 164 15.10 -2.90 12.56
CA ALA A 164 15.09 -1.62 11.87
C ALA A 164 16.50 -1.05 11.70
N LYS A 165 17.35 -1.11 12.72
CA LYS A 165 18.77 -0.69 12.59
C LYS A 165 19.54 -1.49 11.55
N ALA A 166 19.24 -2.78 11.40
CA ALA A 166 19.96 -3.66 10.49
C ALA A 166 19.48 -3.61 9.04
N LYS A 167 18.21 -3.25 8.80
CA LYS A 167 17.56 -3.41 7.49
C LYS A 167 16.87 -2.18 6.93
N LEU A 168 16.56 -1.17 7.74
CA LEU A 168 15.91 0.03 7.24
C LEU A 168 16.86 0.78 6.31
N GLY A 169 16.42 1.05 5.08
CA GLY A 169 17.27 1.73 4.08
C GLY A 169 18.24 0.80 3.34
N GLU A 170 18.29 -0.49 3.68
CA GLU A 170 19.11 -1.47 2.99
C GLU A 170 18.42 -2.02 1.73
N LYS A 171 19.23 -2.43 0.75
CA LYS A 171 18.72 -3.14 -0.42
C LYS A 171 18.30 -4.57 -0.02
N TRP A 172 17.31 -5.12 -0.71
CA TRP A 172 16.87 -6.51 -0.47
C TRP A 172 17.90 -7.58 -0.87
N ASN A 173 19.07 -7.19 -1.39
CA ASN A 173 20.17 -8.06 -1.83
C ASN A 173 19.74 -9.19 -2.78
N MET A 174 18.75 -8.90 -3.63
CA MET A 174 18.35 -9.76 -4.73
C MET A 174 18.98 -9.26 -6.03
N VAL A 175 19.62 -10.16 -6.78
CA VAL A 175 20.41 -9.87 -8.00
C VAL A 175 19.67 -9.00 -9.03
N LEU A 176 18.33 -9.00 -9.03
CA LEU A 176 17.49 -8.29 -9.99
C LEU A 176 16.62 -7.18 -9.38
N SER A 177 16.83 -6.81 -8.11
CA SER A 177 16.02 -5.79 -7.45
C SER A 177 16.86 -4.73 -6.77
N GLU A 178 16.72 -3.49 -7.26
CA GLU A 178 17.30 -2.30 -6.63
C GLU A 178 16.42 -1.74 -5.51
N LYS A 179 15.32 -2.43 -5.17
CA LYS A 179 14.40 -1.98 -4.14
C LYS A 179 15.12 -1.87 -2.80
N VAL A 180 14.78 -0.82 -2.07
CA VAL A 180 15.28 -0.50 -0.73
C VAL A 180 14.16 -0.75 0.27
N LEU A 181 14.46 -1.48 1.34
CA LEU A 181 13.50 -1.80 2.39
C LEU A 181 13.10 -0.52 3.15
N GLN A 182 11.80 -0.29 3.22
CA GLN A 182 11.21 0.81 3.97
C GLN A 182 10.27 0.26 5.03
N MET A 183 10.13 0.97 6.15
CA MET A 183 9.19 0.61 7.21
C MET A 183 8.45 1.84 7.70
N SER A 184 7.18 1.64 8.02
CA SER A 184 6.36 2.58 8.77
C SER A 184 5.56 1.81 9.80
N TYR A 185 5.07 2.46 10.84
CA TYR A 185 4.10 1.83 11.72
C TYR A 185 2.84 1.44 10.95
N ALA A 186 2.25 0.33 11.36
CA ALA A 186 0.94 -0.10 10.87
C ALA A 186 -0.18 0.65 11.61
N ASP A 187 -1.32 0.86 10.95
CA ASP A 187 -2.49 1.48 11.58
C ASP A 187 -3.07 0.61 12.71
N TYR A 188 -2.99 -0.72 12.54
CA TYR A 188 -3.38 -1.69 13.55
C TYR A 188 -2.14 -2.16 14.31
N GLN A 189 -2.12 -1.93 15.62
CA GLN A 189 -1.00 -2.26 16.49
C GLN A 189 -1.29 -3.50 17.36
N GLY A 190 -0.35 -4.43 17.37
CA GLY A 190 -0.35 -5.66 18.14
C GLY A 190 -1.04 -6.84 17.44
N LYS A 191 -0.57 -8.06 17.76
CA LYS A 191 -1.12 -9.33 17.25
C LYS A 191 -2.64 -9.44 17.41
N LYS A 192 -3.19 -9.08 18.57
CA LYS A 192 -4.64 -9.18 18.84
C LYS A 192 -5.48 -8.33 17.86
N ALA A 193 -5.03 -7.09 17.59
CA ALA A 193 -5.72 -6.19 16.67
C ALA A 193 -5.67 -6.72 15.23
N LEU A 194 -4.49 -7.22 14.79
CA LEU A 194 -4.31 -7.80 13.47
C LEU A 194 -5.15 -9.07 13.29
N VAL A 195 -5.13 -9.98 14.27
CA VAL A 195 -5.96 -11.19 14.26
C VAL A 195 -7.44 -10.81 14.18
N GLY A 196 -7.91 -9.88 15.01
CA GLY A 196 -9.30 -9.40 14.95
C GLY A 196 -9.69 -8.84 13.58
N LYS A 197 -8.76 -8.14 12.91
CA LYS A 197 -8.95 -7.59 11.56
C LYS A 197 -9.07 -8.67 10.49
N PHE A 198 -8.22 -9.70 10.53
CA PHE A 198 -8.15 -10.72 9.48
C PHE A 198 -9.07 -11.93 9.71
N ARG A 199 -9.46 -12.21 10.96
CA ARG A 199 -10.30 -13.36 11.35
C ARG A 199 -11.59 -13.49 10.56
N ASN A 200 -12.22 -12.38 10.18
CA ASN A 200 -13.46 -12.37 9.39
C ASN A 200 -13.26 -11.87 7.94
N SER A 201 -12.01 -11.71 7.49
CA SER A 201 -11.70 -11.25 6.14
C SER A 201 -11.66 -12.42 5.14
N CYS A 202 -12.14 -12.18 3.91
CA CYS A 202 -12.15 -13.16 2.81
C CYS A 202 -10.77 -13.72 2.44
N ILE A 203 -9.68 -13.12 2.95
CA ILE A 203 -8.33 -13.65 2.76
C ILE A 203 -8.15 -15.04 3.42
N MET A 204 -8.88 -15.33 4.49
CA MET A 204 -8.80 -16.62 5.18
C MET A 204 -9.38 -17.77 4.35
N ASP A 205 -10.13 -17.48 3.29
CA ASP A 205 -10.69 -18.48 2.37
C ASP A 205 -9.76 -18.73 1.17
N LYS A 206 -8.60 -18.06 1.12
CA LYS A 206 -7.57 -18.27 0.09
C LYS A 206 -6.62 -19.39 0.50
N GLN A 207 -5.73 -19.78 -0.42
CA GLN A 207 -4.71 -20.78 -0.11
C GLN A 207 -3.82 -20.37 1.07
N LEU A 208 -3.34 -21.35 1.84
CA LEU A 208 -2.62 -21.13 3.11
C LEU A 208 -1.40 -20.20 2.98
N SER A 209 -0.68 -20.24 1.86
CA SER A 209 0.48 -19.36 1.61
C SER A 209 0.11 -17.87 1.43
N TRP A 210 -1.17 -17.55 1.23
CA TRP A 210 -1.69 -16.19 1.09
C TRP A 210 -2.39 -15.70 2.35
N GLN A 211 -2.55 -16.56 3.35
CA GLN A 211 -3.18 -16.22 4.62
C GLN A 211 -2.16 -15.58 5.56
N PRO A 212 -2.61 -14.71 6.49
CA PRO A 212 -1.80 -14.28 7.62
C PRO A 212 -1.33 -15.47 8.45
N LYS A 213 -0.07 -15.41 8.89
CA LYS A 213 0.55 -16.38 9.79
C LYS A 213 0.67 -15.76 11.16
N ILE A 214 0.43 -16.57 12.19
CA ILE A 214 0.63 -16.19 13.58
C ILE A 214 1.59 -17.18 14.24
N PHE A 215 2.28 -16.70 15.26
CA PHE A 215 3.24 -17.48 16.02
C PHE A 215 3.03 -17.24 17.51
N TYR A 216 3.39 -18.20 18.36
CA TYR A 216 3.28 -18.03 19.81
C TYR A 216 4.14 -16.84 20.27
N SER A 217 3.56 -15.93 21.04
CA SER A 217 4.25 -14.72 21.51
C SER A 217 5.17 -14.99 22.70
N ASP A 218 4.91 -16.04 23.47
CA ASP A 218 5.62 -16.40 24.69
C ASP A 218 5.73 -17.93 24.89
N GLY A 219 6.41 -18.31 25.98
CA GLY A 219 6.55 -19.70 26.41
C GLY A 219 7.55 -20.54 25.61
N PRO A 220 7.63 -21.87 25.86
CA PRO A 220 8.60 -22.75 25.21
C PRO A 220 8.39 -22.85 23.69
N LYS A 221 7.18 -22.49 23.21
CA LYS A 221 6.81 -22.49 21.79
C LYS A 221 6.99 -21.13 21.12
N GLN A 222 7.52 -20.10 21.81
CA GLN A 222 7.64 -18.74 21.29
C GLN A 222 8.24 -18.70 19.87
N GLY A 223 7.57 -18.04 18.92
CA GLY A 223 8.02 -17.93 17.53
C GLY A 223 7.82 -19.20 16.68
N LEU A 224 7.23 -20.27 17.23
CA LEU A 224 6.74 -21.40 16.43
C LEU A 224 5.36 -21.07 15.83
N PRO A 225 5.00 -21.65 14.66
CA PRO A 225 3.70 -21.45 14.05
C PRO A 225 2.54 -21.81 14.98
N GLU A 226 1.54 -20.95 15.03
CA GLU A 226 0.29 -21.12 15.78
C GLU A 226 -0.89 -21.17 14.79
N PRO A 227 -1.90 -22.04 15.01
CA PRO A 227 -3.08 -22.07 14.15
C PRO A 227 -3.90 -20.79 14.29
N PHE A 228 -4.37 -20.24 13.16
CA PHE A 228 -5.18 -19.03 13.16
C PHE A 228 -6.53 -19.30 13.87
N PRO A 229 -7.03 -18.42 14.75
CA PRO A 229 -8.28 -18.67 15.47
C PRO A 229 -9.50 -18.72 14.55
N GLU A 230 -10.40 -19.67 14.85
CA GLU A 230 -11.64 -19.91 14.12
C GLU A 230 -12.50 -18.63 13.97
N PRO A 231 -13.18 -18.38 12.84
CA PRO A 231 -14.01 -17.19 12.66
C PRO A 231 -15.05 -16.98 13.78
N THR A 232 -15.21 -15.75 14.29
CA THR A 232 -16.24 -15.45 15.33
C THR A 232 -17.65 -15.39 14.76
N ARG A 233 -17.77 -15.13 13.45
CA ARG A 233 -19.05 -15.03 12.75
C ARG A 233 -19.07 -16.09 11.66
N LEU A 234 -20.18 -16.80 11.55
CA LEU A 234 -20.46 -17.62 10.36
C LEU A 234 -20.41 -16.70 9.15
N ARG A 235 -19.49 -16.95 8.23
CA ARG A 235 -19.44 -16.25 6.96
C ARG A 235 -20.63 -16.75 6.16
N VAL A 236 -21.70 -15.97 6.15
CA VAL A 236 -22.83 -16.21 5.25
C VAL A 236 -22.31 -15.97 3.85
N TYR A 237 -21.92 -17.04 3.16
CA TYR A 237 -21.69 -16.97 1.72
C TYR A 237 -23.06 -16.73 1.09
N PRO A 238 -23.30 -15.59 0.40
CA PRO A 238 -24.49 -15.47 -0.41
C PRO A 238 -24.48 -16.66 -1.38
N GLY A 239 -25.52 -17.49 -1.28
CA GLY A 239 -25.60 -18.75 -2.00
C GLY A 239 -25.32 -18.55 -3.48
N ARG A 240 -24.53 -19.47 -4.06
CA ARG A 240 -24.54 -19.65 -5.51
C ARG A 240 -25.96 -20.04 -5.89
N GLN A 241 -26.69 -19.13 -6.51
CA GLN A 241 -27.82 -19.47 -7.36
C GLN A 241 -27.28 -19.99 -8.69
#